data_AF-K1TJ66-F1
#
_entry.id   AF-K1TJ66-F1
#
_cell.length_a   1.000
_cell.length_b   1.000
_cell.length_c   1.000
_cell.angle_alpha   90.00
_cell.angle_beta   90.00
_cell.angle_gamma   90.00
#
_symmetry.space_group_name_H-M   'P 1'
#
loop_
_entity.id
_entity.type
_entity.pdbx_description
1 polymer ?
#
loop_
_entity_poly.entity_id
_entity_poly.type
_entity_poly.pdbx_seq_one_letter_code
_entity_poly.pdbx_strand_id
1 'polypeptide(L)'
;AAKTVCRNTRGPVASICYQGLMRIDEGIDVVERSVVSYGGVQAGYLEKGCSWITLFIAMAPSLGFLGTVIGMVQAFDKIQQVGDISPTVVAGGMKVALITTIFGLIVALILQVFYNYVLSKIEASTSEMEDSSISLLDMVIKYDLKYKK
;
A
#
# COMPACT_ATOMS: atom_id res chain seq x y z
N ALA A 1 18.91 26.23 -15.36
CA ALA A 1 19.70 25.06 -14.89
C ALA A 1 18.88 24.14 -13.97
N ALA A 2 18.44 24.60 -12.79
CA ALA A 2 17.70 23.76 -11.82
C ALA A 2 16.40 23.13 -12.40
N LYS A 3 15.58 23.90 -13.13
CA LYS A 3 14.36 23.40 -13.81
C LYS A 3 14.65 22.23 -14.78
N THR A 4 15.78 22.27 -15.48
CA THR A 4 16.17 21.25 -16.46
C THR A 4 16.65 19.96 -15.78
N VAL A 5 17.31 20.07 -14.64
CA VAL A 5 17.74 18.92 -13.82
C VAL A 5 16.52 18.21 -13.23
N CYS A 6 15.59 18.95 -12.62
CA CYS A 6 14.35 18.36 -12.09
C CYS A 6 13.46 17.71 -13.16
N ARG A 7 13.48 18.23 -14.40
CA ARG A 7 12.75 17.62 -15.53
C ARG A 7 13.36 16.30 -16.01
N ASN A 8 14.67 16.13 -15.88
CA ASN A 8 15.39 14.95 -16.38
C ASN A 8 15.57 13.87 -15.31
N THR A 9 15.40 14.19 -14.03
CA THR A 9 15.43 13.23 -12.93
C THR A 9 14.06 12.57 -12.77
N ARG A 10 14.01 11.24 -12.89
CA ARG A 10 12.79 10.46 -12.59
C ARG A 10 12.66 10.28 -11.08
N GLY A 11 11.54 10.70 -10.52
CA GLY A 11 11.24 10.50 -9.11
C GLY A 11 10.19 11.48 -8.60
N PRO A 12 9.46 11.12 -7.54
CA PRO A 12 8.41 11.98 -6.99
C PRO A 12 8.99 13.28 -6.41
N VAL A 13 10.20 13.21 -5.82
CA VAL A 13 11.01 14.36 -5.39
C VAL A 13 11.26 15.34 -6.54
N ALA A 14 11.73 14.86 -7.69
CA ALA A 14 12.06 15.70 -8.84
C ALA A 14 10.83 16.39 -9.44
N SER A 15 9.69 15.69 -9.46
CA SER A 15 8.42 16.24 -9.93
C SER A 15 7.89 17.36 -9.02
N ILE A 16 8.03 17.21 -7.70
CA ILE A 16 7.64 18.25 -6.73
C ILE A 16 8.58 19.45 -6.84
N CYS A 17 9.89 19.21 -6.92
CA CYS A 17 10.88 20.27 -7.06
C CYS A 17 10.69 21.08 -8.35
N TYR A 18 10.32 20.43 -9.45
CA TYR A 18 10.02 21.11 -10.71
C TYR A 18 8.81 22.05 -10.59
N GLN A 19 7.73 21.61 -9.95
CA GLN A 19 6.52 22.43 -9.75
C GLN A 19 6.80 23.63 -8.83
N GLY A 20 7.53 23.44 -7.73
CA GLY A 20 7.95 24.53 -6.85
C GLY A 20 8.84 25.55 -7.56
N LEU A 21 9.82 25.09 -8.34
CA LEU A 21 10.70 25.98 -9.14
C LEU A 21 9.94 26.73 -10.24
N MET A 22 8.87 26.16 -10.81
CA MET A 22 8.06 26.85 -11.82
C MET A 22 7.33 28.07 -11.26
N ARG A 23 6.97 28.06 -9.97
CA ARG A 23 6.15 29.10 -9.32
C ARG A 23 6.95 30.03 -8.41
N ILE A 24 8.28 29.97 -8.48
CA ILE A 24 9.18 30.76 -7.62
C ILE A 24 8.94 32.28 -7.71
N ASP A 25 8.40 32.73 -8.85
CA ASP A 25 8.14 34.15 -9.12
C ASP A 25 6.80 34.63 -8.53
N GLU A 26 5.89 33.72 -8.19
CA GLU A 26 4.52 33.98 -7.71
C GLU A 26 4.42 34.25 -6.20
N GLY A 27 5.53 34.11 -5.46
CA GLY A 27 5.60 34.34 -4.01
C GLY A 27 5.73 33.06 -3.18
N ILE A 28 6.38 33.16 -2.02
CA ILE A 28 6.71 32.03 -1.13
C ILE A 28 5.48 31.24 -0.70
N ASP A 29 4.39 31.91 -0.33
CA ASP A 29 3.15 31.25 0.09
C ASP A 29 2.56 30.38 -1.02
N VAL A 30 2.67 30.81 -2.28
CA VAL A 30 2.16 30.08 -3.45
C VAL A 30 3.05 28.87 -3.74
N VAL A 31 4.37 29.02 -3.61
CA VAL A 31 5.35 27.93 -3.78
C VAL A 31 5.13 26.86 -2.71
N GLU A 32 5.07 27.23 -1.43
CA GLU A 32 4.82 26.32 -0.31
C GLU A 32 3.52 25.54 -0.52
N ARG A 33 2.41 26.25 -0.78
CA ARG A 33 1.12 25.61 -1.01
C ARG A 33 1.14 24.66 -2.21
N SER A 34 1.87 25.01 -3.27
CA SER A 34 2.00 24.13 -4.44
C SER A 34 2.81 22.88 -4.12
N VAL A 35 3.94 23.01 -3.43
CA VAL A 35 4.82 21.90 -3.05
C VAL A 35 4.09 20.93 -2.12
N VAL A 36 3.37 21.43 -1.11
CA VAL A 36 2.55 20.60 -0.21
C VAL A 36 1.42 19.90 -0.97
N SER A 37 0.69 20.62 -1.83
CA SER A 37 -0.43 20.03 -2.59
C SER A 37 0.04 18.95 -3.56
N TYR A 38 1.15 19.15 -4.28
CA TYR A 38 1.71 18.16 -5.19
C TYR A 38 2.37 16.99 -4.43
N GLY A 39 2.95 17.26 -3.26
CA GLY A 39 3.45 16.25 -2.32
C GLY A 39 2.36 15.26 -1.93
N GLY A 40 1.22 15.76 -1.46
CA GLY A 40 0.07 14.92 -1.09
C GLY A 40 -0.48 14.10 -2.25
N VAL A 41 -0.53 14.68 -3.47
CA VAL A 41 -0.95 13.96 -4.67
C VAL A 41 0.01 12.82 -5.00
N GLN A 42 1.33 13.03 -4.90
CA GLN A 42 2.30 11.97 -5.16
C GLN A 42 2.36 10.89 -4.08
N ALA A 43 2.18 11.24 -2.82
CA ALA A 43 1.98 10.27 -1.75
C ALA A 43 0.76 9.38 -2.05
N GLY A 44 -0.36 9.97 -2.49
CA GLY A 44 -1.54 9.22 -2.91
C GLY A 44 -1.30 8.29 -4.11
N TYR A 45 -0.42 8.66 -5.04
CA TYR A 45 -0.03 7.76 -6.14
C TYR A 45 0.88 6.62 -5.67
N LEU A 46 1.75 6.84 -4.68
CA LEU A 46 2.58 5.80 -4.08
C LEU A 46 1.73 4.77 -3.30
N GLU A 47 0.68 5.23 -2.65
CA GLU A 47 -0.29 4.36 -1.95
C GLU A 47 -1.26 3.64 -2.92
N LYS A 48 -1.28 4.03 -4.20
CA LYS A 48 -2.19 3.49 -5.21
C LYS A 48 -1.82 2.05 -5.57
N GLY A 49 -2.41 1.11 -4.83
CA GLY A 49 -2.18 -0.32 -4.97
C GLY A 49 -2.13 -1.03 -3.62
N CYS A 50 -1.73 -0.32 -2.56
CA CYS A 50 -1.76 -0.84 -1.19
C CYS A 50 -3.18 -1.24 -0.76
N SER A 51 -4.20 -0.47 -1.16
CA SER A 51 -5.61 -0.79 -0.86
C SER A 51 -6.03 -2.19 -1.35
N TRP A 52 -5.58 -2.61 -2.53
CA TRP A 52 -5.87 -3.95 -3.05
C TRP A 52 -5.19 -5.04 -2.22
N ILE A 53 -3.94 -4.82 -1.81
CA ILE A 53 -3.21 -5.77 -0.96
C ILE A 53 -3.94 -5.94 0.38
N THR A 54 -4.35 -4.83 1.01
CA THR A 54 -5.13 -4.84 2.27
C THR A 54 -6.46 -5.58 2.11
N LEU A 55 -7.15 -5.41 0.98
CA LEU A 55 -8.37 -6.14 0.68
C LEU A 55 -8.11 -7.67 0.62
N PHE A 56 -7.08 -8.11 -0.09
CA PHE A 56 -6.74 -9.53 -0.18
C PHE A 56 -6.32 -10.12 1.17
N ILE A 57 -5.59 -9.37 1.99
CA ILE A 57 -5.27 -9.76 3.37
C ILE A 57 -6.56 -10.00 4.18
N ALA A 58 -7.51 -9.07 4.11
CA ALA A 58 -8.77 -9.18 4.84
C ALA A 58 -9.66 -10.32 4.33
N MET A 59 -9.63 -10.61 3.03
CA MET A 59 -10.45 -11.66 2.42
C MET A 59 -9.86 -13.07 2.58
N ALA A 60 -8.53 -13.22 2.69
CA ALA A 60 -7.87 -14.53 2.74
C ALA A 60 -8.37 -15.45 3.89
N PRO A 61 -8.55 -14.98 5.14
CA PRO A 61 -9.12 -15.81 6.21
C PRO A 61 -10.57 -16.21 5.94
N SER A 62 -11.37 -15.30 5.39
CA SER A 62 -12.77 -15.56 5.02
C SER A 62 -12.90 -16.62 3.93
N LEU A 63 -11.97 -16.64 2.97
CA LEU A 63 -11.87 -17.70 1.96
C LEU A 63 -11.45 -19.04 2.58
N GLY A 64 -10.53 -19.03 3.56
CA GLY A 64 -10.20 -20.22 4.34
C GLY A 64 -11.41 -20.77 5.11
N PHE A 65 -12.21 -19.89 5.71
CA PHE A 65 -13.46 -20.26 6.38
C PHE A 65 -14.47 -20.86 5.39
N LEU A 66 -14.64 -20.28 4.20
CA LEU A 66 -15.48 -20.86 3.14
C LEU A 66 -15.06 -22.31 2.83
N GLY A 67 -13.75 -22.59 2.78
CA GLY A 67 -13.21 -23.93 2.61
C GLY A 67 -13.67 -24.91 3.70
N THR A 68 -13.83 -24.45 4.94
CA THR A 68 -14.35 -25.30 6.03
C THR A 68 -15.79 -25.69 5.81
N VAL A 69 -16.62 -24.75 5.37
CA VAL A 69 -18.04 -24.96 5.09
C VAL A 69 -18.17 -25.99 3.96
N ILE A 70 -17.39 -25.84 2.89
CA ILE A 70 -17.39 -26.78 1.77
C ILE A 70 -16.94 -28.19 2.22
N GLY A 71 -15.88 -28.28 3.03
CA GLY A 71 -15.39 -29.56 3.55
C GLY A 71 -16.39 -30.26 4.47
N MET A 72 -17.12 -29.49 5.28
CA MET A 72 -18.21 -30.00 6.12
C MET A 72 -19.39 -30.51 5.29
N VAL A 73 -19.83 -29.77 4.27
CA VAL A 73 -20.90 -30.21 3.36
C VAL A 73 -20.53 -31.53 2.68
N GLN A 74 -19.30 -31.64 2.16
CA GLN A 74 -18.82 -32.90 1.56
C GLN A 74 -18.74 -34.06 2.56
N ALA A 75 -18.44 -33.78 3.83
CA ALA A 75 -18.45 -34.80 4.88
C ALA A 75 -19.87 -35.33 5.10
N PHE A 76 -20.86 -34.45 5.20
CA PHE A 76 -22.26 -34.82 5.39
C PHE A 76 -22.85 -35.54 4.18
N ASP A 77 -22.52 -35.12 2.95
CA ASP A 77 -22.95 -35.82 1.73
C ASP A 77 -22.45 -37.28 1.71
N LYS A 78 -21.21 -37.52 2.15
CA LYS A 78 -20.65 -38.88 2.25
C LYS A 78 -21.36 -39.72 3.32
N ILE A 79 -21.69 -39.14 4.47
CA ILE A 79 -22.46 -39.83 5.52
C ILE A 79 -23.84 -40.23 4.97
N GLN A 80 -24.50 -39.33 4.25
CA GLN A 80 -25.81 -39.59 3.65
C GLN A 80 -25.76 -40.72 2.61
N GLN A 81 -24.70 -40.80 1.79
CA GLN A 81 -24.55 -41.85 0.78
C GLN A 81 -24.25 -43.23 1.37
N VAL A 82 -23.39 -43.29 2.39
CA VAL A 82 -22.99 -44.56 3.01
C VAL A 82 -24.11 -45.11 3.92
N GLY A 83 -25.02 -44.26 4.39
CA GLY A 83 -26.12 -44.64 5.28
C GLY A 83 -25.67 -45.06 6.68
N ASP A 84 -24.37 -44.96 6.95
CA ASP A 84 -23.74 -45.29 8.22
C ASP A 84 -22.88 -44.10 8.69
N ILE A 85 -23.05 -43.73 9.95
CA ILE A 85 -22.30 -42.63 10.56
C ILE A 85 -20.98 -43.20 11.07
N SER A 86 -20.12 -43.61 10.14
CA SER A 86 -18.75 -43.99 10.47
C SER A 86 -17.99 -42.73 10.92
N PRO A 87 -17.47 -42.67 12.17
CA PRO A 87 -16.68 -41.52 12.65
C PRO A 87 -15.46 -41.23 11.77
N THR A 88 -14.96 -42.26 11.07
CA THR A 88 -13.81 -42.18 10.18
C THR A 88 -14.09 -41.31 8.94
N VAL A 89 -15.31 -41.36 8.41
CA VAL A 89 -15.74 -40.55 7.24
C VAL A 89 -15.85 -39.08 7.62
N VAL A 90 -16.42 -38.80 8.79
CA VAL A 90 -16.56 -37.44 9.33
C VAL A 90 -15.18 -36.83 9.62
N ALA A 91 -14.29 -37.59 10.26
CA ALA A 91 -12.94 -37.16 10.58
C ALA A 91 -12.13 -36.80 9.32
N GLY A 92 -12.34 -37.52 8.20
CA GLY A 92 -11.71 -37.22 6.92
C GLY A 92 -12.11 -35.85 6.37
N GLY A 93 -13.42 -35.54 6.34
CA GLY A 93 -13.92 -34.25 5.85
C GLY A 93 -13.54 -33.08 6.76
N MET A 94 -13.59 -33.28 8.08
CA MET A 94 -13.13 -32.27 9.05
C MET A 94 -11.64 -31.96 8.92
N LYS A 95 -10.80 -32.98 8.69
CA LYS A 95 -9.36 -32.76 8.48
C LYS A 95 -9.10 -31.85 7.26
N VAL A 96 -9.81 -32.07 6.16
CA VAL A 96 -9.70 -31.24 4.95
C VAL A 96 -10.15 -29.81 5.25
N ALA A 97 -11.29 -29.64 5.93
CA ALA A 97 -11.79 -28.34 6.36
C ALA A 97 -10.72 -27.57 7.17
N LEU A 98 -10.14 -28.20 8.19
CA LEU A 98 -9.13 -27.55 9.05
C LEU A 98 -7.86 -27.14 8.28
N ILE A 99 -7.40 -27.98 7.35
CA ILE A 99 -6.22 -27.66 6.52
C ILE A 99 -6.49 -26.42 5.64
N THR A 100 -7.71 -26.28 5.10
CA THR A 100 -8.05 -25.10 4.29
C THR A 100 -8.07 -23.79 5.11
N THR A 101 -8.50 -23.82 6.37
CA THR A 101 -8.40 -22.66 7.28
C THR A 101 -6.96 -22.29 7.55
N ILE A 102 -6.14 -23.29 7.89
CA ILE A 102 -4.72 -23.07 8.19
C ILE A 102 -4.03 -22.43 6.98
N PHE A 103 -4.34 -22.91 5.78
CA PHE A 103 -3.80 -22.33 4.56
C PHE A 103 -4.24 -20.87 4.35
N GLY A 104 -5.53 -20.56 4.53
CA GLY A 104 -6.04 -19.18 4.43
C GLY A 104 -5.37 -18.23 5.42
N LEU A 105 -5.10 -18.68 6.64
CA LEU A 105 -4.36 -17.92 7.65
C LEU A 105 -2.88 -17.72 7.29
N ILE A 106 -2.20 -18.76 6.80
CA ILE A 106 -0.80 -18.66 6.38
C ILE A 106 -0.66 -17.65 5.24
N VAL A 107 -1.54 -17.70 4.24
CA VAL A 107 -1.55 -16.75 3.12
C VAL A 107 -1.77 -15.32 3.61
N ALA A 108 -2.74 -15.11 4.52
CA ALA A 108 -3.01 -13.80 5.11
C ALA A 108 -1.78 -13.24 5.86
N LEU A 109 -1.08 -14.07 6.64
CA LEU A 109 0.12 -13.67 7.37
C LEU A 109 1.26 -13.27 6.43
N ILE A 110 1.51 -14.06 5.38
CA ILE A 110 2.57 -13.76 4.40
C ILE A 110 2.26 -12.44 3.68
N LEU A 111 1.01 -12.25 3.24
CA LEU A 111 0.58 -11.00 2.61
C LEU A 111 0.72 -9.81 3.55
N GLN A 112 0.39 -9.97 4.84
CA GLN A 112 0.52 -8.90 5.84
C GLN A 112 1.98 -8.47 6.03
N VAL A 113 2.92 -9.42 6.08
CA VAL A 113 4.35 -9.11 6.18
C VAL A 113 4.83 -8.36 4.93
N PHE A 114 4.42 -8.82 3.75
CA PHE A 114 4.76 -8.16 2.50
C PHE A 114 4.17 -6.74 2.41
N TYR A 115 2.91 -6.57 2.83
CA TYR A 115 2.26 -5.26 2.89
C TYR A 115 3.02 -4.28 3.80
N ASN A 116 3.41 -4.71 5.00
CA ASN A 116 4.20 -3.87 5.91
C ASN A 116 5.55 -3.47 5.30
N TYR A 117 6.20 -4.36 4.56
CA TYR A 117 7.45 -4.04 3.85
C TYR A 117 7.23 -2.98 2.76
N VAL A 118 6.17 -3.14 1.95
CA VAL A 118 5.82 -2.17 0.90
C VAL A 118 5.45 -0.82 1.51
N LEU A 119 4.67 -0.82 2.60
CA LEU A 119 4.28 0.38 3.31
C LEU A 119 5.49 1.13 3.85
N SER A 120 6.42 0.44 4.52
CA SER A 120 7.67 1.05 5.01
C SER A 120 8.51 1.66 3.87
N LYS A 121 8.52 1.05 2.69
CA LYS A 121 9.17 1.61 1.50
C LYS A 121 8.47 2.86 0.98
N ILE A 122 7.14 2.88 0.99
CA ILE A 122 6.34 4.06 0.60
C ILE A 122 6.59 5.20 1.58
N GLU A 123 6.52 4.94 2.89
CA GLU A 123 6.79 5.93 3.94
C GLU A 123 8.20 6.52 3.82
N ALA A 124 9.21 5.69 3.58
CA ALA A 124 10.58 6.17 3.35
C ALA A 124 10.67 7.10 2.13
N SER A 125 9.99 6.76 1.03
CA SER A 125 9.96 7.61 -0.16
C SER A 125 9.20 8.92 0.09
N THR A 126 8.11 8.89 0.85
CA THR A 126 7.35 10.09 1.22
C THR A 126 8.18 11.00 2.12
N SER A 127 8.89 10.44 3.10
CA SER A 127 9.80 11.19 3.96
C SER A 127 10.92 11.87 3.16
N GLU A 128 11.52 11.20 2.18
CA GLU A 128 12.53 11.81 1.31
C GLU A 128 11.95 12.96 0.45
N MET A 129 10.69 12.84 0.03
CA MET A 129 9.96 13.91 -0.67
C MET A 129 9.70 15.12 0.22
N GLU A 130 9.32 14.91 1.48
CA GLU A 130 9.10 15.97 2.45
C GLU A 130 10.40 16.71 2.78
N ASP A 131 11.48 15.98 3.07
CA ASP A 131 12.79 16.58 3.36
C ASP A 131 13.32 17.41 2.18
N SER A 132 13.16 16.89 0.97
CA SER A 132 13.56 17.59 -0.26
C SER A 132 12.71 18.84 -0.51
N SER A 133 11.42 18.77 -0.16
CA SER A 133 10.47 19.89 -0.27
C SER A 133 10.85 21.02 0.69
N ILE A 134 11.16 20.69 1.94
CA ILE A 134 11.65 21.64 2.95
C ILE A 134 12.95 22.29 2.48
N SER A 135 13.90 21.48 2.00
CA SER A 135 15.18 21.98 1.48
C SER A 135 15.01 22.94 0.29
N LEU A 136 14.03 22.67 -0.58
CA LEU A 136 13.69 23.57 -1.68
C LEU A 136 13.11 24.88 -1.16
N LEU A 137 12.17 24.84 -0.22
CA LEU A 137 11.55 26.04 0.35
C LEU A 137 12.60 26.92 1.02
N ASP A 138 13.53 26.34 1.79
CA ASP A 138 14.65 27.07 2.39
C ASP A 138 15.53 27.77 1.34
N MET A 139 15.80 27.11 0.21
CA MET A 139 16.54 27.71 -0.90
C MET A 139 15.76 28.85 -1.57
N VAL A 140 14.45 28.69 -1.74
CA VAL A 140 13.58 29.74 -2.30
C VAL A 140 13.51 30.95 -1.38
N ILE A 141 13.37 30.74 -0.06
CA ILE A 141 13.37 31.80 0.96
C ILE A 141 14.70 32.58 0.93
N LYS A 142 15.83 31.87 0.92
CA LYS A 142 17.16 32.51 0.82
C LYS A 142 17.34 33.29 -0.49
N TYR A 143 16.77 32.81 -1.59
CA TYR A 143 16.81 33.51 -2.87
C TYR A 143 15.97 34.80 -2.85
N ASP A 144 14.75 34.71 -2.33
CA ASP A 144 13.82 35.85 -2.22
C ASP A 144 14.41 36.96 -1.35
N LEU A 145 14.95 36.61 -0.16
CA LEU A 145 15.63 37.55 0.74
C LEU A 145 16.87 38.22 0.12
N LYS A 146 17.55 37.56 -0.81
CA LYS A 146 18.79 38.04 -1.42
C LYS A 146 18.56 38.89 -2.67
N TYR A 147 17.50 38.64 -3.43
CA TYR A 147 17.29 39.23 -4.76
C TYR A 147 15.98 40.02 -4.93
N LYS A 148 15.01 39.89 -4.03
CA LYS A 148 13.67 40.49 -4.16
C LYS A 148 13.38 41.61 -3.15
N LYS A 149 14.44 42.27 -2.65
CA LYS A 149 14.32 43.51 -1.86
C LYS A 149 13.77 44.65 -2.71
#